data_AF-A8NSH0-F1
#
_entry.id   AF-A8NSH0-F1
#
_cell.length_a   1.000
_cell.length_b   1.000
_cell.length_c   1.000
_cell.angle_alpha   90.00
_cell.angle_beta   90.00
_cell.angle_gamma   90.00
#
_symmetry.space_group_name_H-M   'P 1'
#
loop_
_entity.id
_entity.type
_entity.pdbx_description
1 polymer ?
#
loop_
_entity_poly.entity_id
_entity_poly.type
_entity_poly.pdbx_seq_one_letter_code
_entity_poly.pdbx_strand_id
1 'polypeptide(L)'
;MLYHLFVNNQIKLQDDFKAEAVATIRSSVFNSKGGTTVFNFLSAGENILLHISIRPGENAIVFNSRTKGGAWGPEERVPYAGKFKGPNPSITVLDHGDRFQILFDNATAIYYTKRIKENAAAIAYSAENSLFSSPVTVDIHGLLPPLPPA
;
A
#
# COMPACT_ATOMS: atom_id res chain seq x y z
N MET A 1 -3.36 10.30 -11.66
CA MET A 1 -4.28 11.04 -10.78
C MET A 1 -3.61 11.18 -9.41
N LEU A 2 -3.61 12.40 -8.87
CA LEU A 2 -2.96 12.74 -7.60
C LEU A 2 -4.01 12.83 -6.49
N TYR A 3 -3.74 12.20 -5.35
CA TYR A 3 -4.59 12.25 -4.17
C TYR A 3 -3.79 12.59 -2.91
N HIS A 4 -4.43 13.23 -1.95
CA HIS A 4 -3.91 13.41 -0.59
C HIS A 4 -4.69 12.50 0.36
N LEU A 5 -4.03 11.48 0.90
CA LEU A 5 -4.63 10.49 1.79
C LEU A 5 -4.20 10.77 3.24
N PHE A 6 -5.15 11.22 4.07
CA PHE A 6 -4.92 11.49 5.49
C PHE A 6 -4.93 10.22 6.33
N VAL A 7 -4.19 10.22 7.43
CA VAL A 7 -4.22 9.11 8.40
C VAL A 7 -5.62 8.94 8.98
N ASN A 8 -6.01 7.68 9.20
CA ASN A 8 -7.34 7.26 9.66
C ASN A 8 -8.47 7.70 8.72
N ASN A 9 -8.18 7.70 7.41
CA ASN A 9 -9.12 8.07 6.37
C ASN A 9 -8.93 7.18 5.12
N GLN A 10 -9.77 7.39 4.12
CA GLN A 10 -9.67 6.73 2.82
C GLN A 10 -9.96 7.68 1.68
N ILE A 11 -9.40 7.40 0.52
CA ILE A 11 -9.72 8.07 -0.74
C ILE A 11 -10.53 7.11 -1.62
N LYS A 12 -11.60 7.63 -2.24
CA LYS A 12 -12.27 6.95 -3.34
C LYS A 12 -11.52 7.27 -4.63
N LEU A 13 -11.17 6.22 -5.38
CA LEU A 13 -10.48 6.39 -6.65
C LEU A 13 -11.47 6.86 -7.71
N GLN A 14 -10.97 7.68 -8.65
CA GLN A 14 -11.77 8.16 -9.77
C GLN A 14 -12.05 7.01 -10.75
N ASP A 15 -11.01 6.22 -11.01
CA ASP A 15 -11.07 4.99 -11.79
C ASP A 15 -10.58 3.83 -10.91
N ASP A 16 -11.12 2.64 -11.16
CA ASP A 16 -10.71 1.40 -10.51
C ASP A 16 -9.21 1.15 -10.66
N PHE A 17 -8.54 0.83 -9.56
CA PHE A 17 -7.19 0.27 -9.56
C PHE A 17 -7.27 -1.20 -9.96
N LYS A 18 -6.81 -1.49 -11.19
CA LYS A 18 -6.91 -2.78 -11.86
C LYS A 18 -5.58 -3.13 -12.54
N ALA A 19 -5.53 -4.25 -13.26
CA ALA A 19 -4.34 -4.69 -13.99
C ALA A 19 -3.68 -3.55 -14.78
N GLU A 20 -2.34 -3.51 -14.75
CA GLU A 20 -1.45 -2.47 -15.29
C GLU A 20 -1.41 -1.16 -14.51
N ALA A 21 -2.29 -0.97 -13.52
CA ALA A 21 -2.27 0.22 -12.69
C ALA A 21 -1.08 0.23 -11.71
N VAL A 22 -0.58 1.44 -11.46
CA VAL A 22 0.51 1.71 -10.52
C VAL A 22 0.05 2.77 -9.53
N ALA A 23 0.14 2.46 -8.23
CA ALA A 23 -0.12 3.40 -7.15
C ALA A 23 1.19 3.64 -6.40
N THR A 24 1.64 4.89 -6.36
CA THR A 24 2.84 5.29 -5.61
C THR A 24 2.42 6.19 -4.46
N ILE A 25 2.61 5.70 -3.24
CA ILE A 25 2.38 6.41 -1.99
C ILE A 25 3.71 7.01 -1.55
N ARG A 26 3.78 8.33 -1.43
CA ARG A 26 4.97 9.06 -0.96
C ARG A 26 4.66 9.78 0.33
N SER A 27 5.61 9.71 1.25
CA SER A 27 5.56 10.47 2.48
C SER A 27 6.59 11.60 2.50
N SER A 28 6.19 12.75 3.05
CA SER A 28 7.10 13.88 3.28
C SER A 28 7.96 13.71 4.53
N VAL A 29 7.65 12.75 5.41
CA VAL A 29 8.41 12.48 6.64
C VAL A 29 8.49 10.99 6.93
N PHE A 30 9.53 10.58 7.66
CA PHE A 30 9.61 9.25 8.26
C PHE A 30 9.81 9.37 9.77
N ASN A 31 8.80 8.97 10.53
CA ASN A 31 8.85 8.93 11.99
C ASN A 31 9.35 7.56 12.44
N SER A 32 10.65 7.43 12.73
CA SER A 32 11.26 6.16 13.16
C SER A 32 10.74 5.63 14.51
N LYS A 33 10.03 6.46 15.28
CA LYS A 33 9.35 6.09 16.53
C LYS A 33 7.85 5.81 16.32
N GLY A 34 7.39 5.80 15.07
CA GLY A 34 6.02 5.43 14.73
C GLY A 34 5.73 3.97 15.04
N GLY A 35 4.46 3.68 15.29
CA GLY A 35 3.95 2.34 15.55
C GLY A 35 3.45 1.65 14.29
N THR A 36 2.55 0.69 14.49
CA THR A 36 1.92 -0.04 13.40
C THR A 36 1.18 0.92 12.46
N THR A 37 1.54 0.86 11.19
CA THR A 37 0.97 1.70 10.13
C THR A 37 0.41 0.82 9.02
N VAL A 38 -0.82 1.08 8.61
CA VAL A 38 -1.58 0.20 7.71
C VAL A 38 -2.06 0.96 6.48
N PHE A 39 -1.86 0.36 5.31
CA PHE A 39 -2.50 0.73 4.06
C PHE A 39 -3.37 -0.42 3.55
N ASN A 40 -4.58 -0.11 3.09
CA ASN A 40 -5.49 -1.08 2.50
C ASN A 40 -5.93 -0.65 1.11
N PHE A 41 -5.93 -1.58 0.17
CA PHE A 41 -6.64 -1.44 -1.11
C PHE A 41 -7.98 -2.16 -0.98
N LEU A 42 -9.06 -1.41 -1.18
CA LEU A 42 -10.43 -1.83 -0.90
C LEU A 42 -11.23 -1.95 -2.19
N SER A 43 -12.02 -3.01 -2.36
CA SER A 43 -13.00 -3.07 -3.45
C SER A 43 -14.22 -2.18 -3.16
N ALA A 44 -15.09 -2.02 -4.17
CA ALA A 44 -16.36 -1.33 -3.99
C ALA A 44 -17.27 -1.99 -2.94
N GLY A 45 -17.12 -3.30 -2.70
CA GLY A 45 -17.80 -4.05 -1.64
C GLY A 45 -17.10 -4.00 -0.28
N GLU A 46 -16.07 -3.16 -0.13
CA GLU A 46 -15.22 -3.02 1.07
C GLU A 46 -14.48 -4.30 1.46
N ASN A 47 -14.23 -5.19 0.49
CA ASN A 47 -13.27 -6.29 0.67
C ASN A 47 -11.85 -5.70 0.73
N ILE A 48 -11.00 -6.22 1.62
CA ILE A 48 -9.59 -5.82 1.68
C ILE A 48 -8.82 -6.72 0.71
N LEU A 49 -8.54 -6.18 -0.48
CA LEU A 49 -7.85 -6.89 -1.56
C LEU A 49 -6.37 -7.05 -1.26
N LEU A 50 -5.75 -5.98 -0.74
CA LEU A 50 -4.38 -5.97 -0.28
C LEU A 50 -4.32 -5.18 1.03
N HIS A 51 -3.92 -5.86 2.09
CA HIS A 51 -3.56 -5.28 3.38
C HIS A 51 -2.04 -5.19 3.46
N ILE A 52 -1.51 -4.01 3.78
CA ILE A 52 -0.08 -3.81 4.06
C ILE A 52 0.01 -3.27 5.49
N SER A 53 0.44 -4.11 6.43
CA SER A 53 0.63 -3.73 7.83
C SER A 53 2.11 -3.69 8.17
N ILE A 54 2.63 -2.48 8.32
CA ILE A 54 4.02 -2.22 8.68
C ILE A 54 4.09 -2.15 10.21
N ARG A 55 4.78 -3.11 10.82
CA ARG A 55 4.82 -3.32 12.28
C ARG A 55 6.26 -3.24 12.79
N PRO A 56 6.79 -2.03 13.06
CA PRO A 56 8.15 -1.85 13.55
C PRO A 56 8.45 -2.64 14.83
N GLY A 57 7.48 -2.71 15.75
CA GLY A 57 7.62 -3.46 17.02
C GLY A 57 7.76 -4.98 16.85
N GLU A 58 7.25 -5.55 15.76
CA GLU A 58 7.45 -6.97 15.40
C GLU A 58 8.62 -7.15 14.41
N ASN A 59 9.28 -6.07 13.99
CA ASN A 59 10.23 -6.04 12.87
C ASN A 59 9.68 -6.72 11.59
N ALA A 60 8.38 -6.57 11.33
CA ALA A 60 7.70 -7.26 10.24
C ALA A 60 6.84 -6.30 9.41
N ILE A 61 6.73 -6.58 8.12
CA ILE A 61 5.69 -6.05 7.25
C ILE A 61 4.84 -7.24 6.80
N VAL A 62 3.55 -7.15 7.09
CA VAL A 62 2.58 -8.22 6.90
C VAL A 62 1.65 -7.87 5.74
N PHE A 63 1.45 -8.85 4.86
CA PHE A 63 0.53 -8.79 3.72
C PHE A 63 -0.59 -9.81 3.89
N ASN A 64 -1.82 -9.39 3.61
CA ASN A 64 -2.99 -10.27 3.69
C ASN A 64 -4.17 -9.74 2.86
N SER A 65 -5.26 -10.49 2.84
CA SER A 65 -6.54 -10.12 2.25
C SER A 65 -7.68 -10.69 3.10
N ARG A 66 -8.86 -10.07 3.03
CA ARG A 66 -10.09 -10.63 3.59
C ARG A 66 -11.33 -10.04 2.93
N THR A 67 -12.42 -10.78 2.93
CA THR A 67 -13.73 -10.23 2.57
C THR A 67 -14.28 -9.33 3.68
N LYS A 68 -15.22 -8.44 3.34
CA LYS A 68 -15.92 -7.62 4.32
C LYS A 68 -16.62 -8.52 5.35
N GLY A 69 -16.24 -8.37 6.62
CA GLY A 69 -16.77 -9.20 7.72
C GLY A 69 -16.19 -10.62 7.80
N GLY A 70 -15.38 -11.04 6.84
CA GLY A 70 -14.70 -12.34 6.85
C GLY A 70 -13.45 -12.36 7.73
N ALA A 71 -12.93 -13.56 7.97
CA ALA A 71 -11.65 -13.77 8.65
C ALA A 71 -10.46 -13.39 7.74
N TRP A 72 -9.33 -13.07 8.36
CA TRP A 72 -8.07 -12.93 7.65
C TRP A 72 -7.59 -14.27 7.08
N GLY A 73 -6.98 -14.24 5.90
CA GLY A 73 -6.26 -15.39 5.35
C GLY A 73 -4.91 -15.63 6.03
N PRO A 74 -4.08 -16.55 5.52
CA PRO A 74 -2.73 -16.76 6.02
C PRO A 74 -1.85 -15.52 5.77
N GLU A 75 -1.08 -15.09 6.76
CA GLU A 75 -0.21 -13.92 6.60
C GLU A 75 1.02 -14.24 5.74
N GLU A 76 1.38 -13.32 4.83
CA GLU A 76 2.70 -13.30 4.18
C GLU A 76 3.55 -12.21 4.83
N ARG A 77 4.79 -12.53 5.19
CA ARG A 77 5.63 -11.64 6.01
C ARG A 77 6.97 -11.38 5.35
N VAL A 78 7.44 -10.14 5.41
CA VAL A 78 8.83 -9.75 5.10
C VAL A 78 9.41 -8.94 6.26
N PRO A 79 10.74 -8.93 6.45
CA PRO A 79 11.37 -8.09 7.48
C PRO A 79 11.11 -6.59 7.22
N TYR A 80 10.84 -5.84 8.29
CA TYR A 80 10.73 -4.38 8.25
C TYR A 80 12.10 -3.69 8.16
N ALA A 81 13.10 -4.20 8.88
CA ALA A 81 14.45 -3.63 8.92
C ALA A 81 15.04 -3.39 7.52
N GLY A 82 15.54 -2.18 7.31
CA GLY A 82 16.22 -1.79 6.07
C GLY A 82 15.32 -1.54 4.86
N LYS A 83 13.98 -1.60 5.01
CA LYS A 83 13.04 -1.33 3.90
C LYS A 83 12.81 0.15 3.61
N PHE A 84 12.91 1.00 4.62
CA PHE A 84 12.81 2.46 4.48
C PHE A 84 14.14 3.08 4.91
N LYS A 85 14.83 3.74 3.99
CA LYS A 85 16.20 4.27 4.20
C LYS A 85 16.25 5.79 4.16
N GLY A 86 15.36 6.42 3.39
CA GLY A 86 15.35 7.87 3.19
C GLY A 86 14.43 8.62 4.16
N PRO A 87 14.56 9.96 4.25
CA PRO A 87 13.63 10.81 4.99
C PRO A 87 12.24 10.88 4.33
N ASN A 88 12.15 10.52 3.04
CA ASN A 88 10.95 10.57 2.22
C ASN A 88 10.61 9.17 1.68
N PRO A 89 10.10 8.28 2.53
CA PRO A 89 9.86 6.90 2.17
C PRO A 89 8.73 6.78 1.16
N SER A 90 8.80 5.76 0.32
CA SER A 90 7.76 5.44 -0.67
C SER A 90 7.31 3.99 -0.61
N ILE A 91 6.04 3.78 -0.95
CA ILE A 91 5.44 2.47 -1.17
C ILE A 91 4.83 2.50 -2.57
N THR A 92 5.28 1.62 -3.45
CA THR A 92 4.70 1.47 -4.78
C THR A 92 4.04 0.11 -4.91
N VAL A 93 2.79 0.10 -5.38
CA VAL A 93 2.01 -1.10 -5.66
C VAL A 93 1.71 -1.12 -7.16
N LEU A 94 2.10 -2.21 -7.83
CA LEU A 94 1.75 -2.48 -9.23
C LEU A 94 0.80 -3.66 -9.29
N ASP A 95 -0.23 -3.55 -10.11
CA ASP A 95 -1.16 -4.64 -10.36
C ASP A 95 -0.78 -5.40 -11.65
N HIS A 96 -0.31 -6.64 -11.53
CA HIS A 96 0.02 -7.51 -12.66
C HIS A 96 -1.16 -8.38 -13.13
N GLY A 97 -2.37 -8.12 -12.63
CA GLY A 97 -3.57 -8.90 -12.90
C GLY A 97 -3.76 -10.05 -11.91
N ASP A 98 -2.81 -10.99 -11.86
CA ASP A 98 -2.85 -12.18 -10.98
C ASP A 98 -2.24 -11.93 -9.59
N ARG A 99 -1.37 -10.92 -9.48
CA ARG A 99 -0.63 -10.57 -8.26
C ARG A 99 -0.34 -9.08 -8.17
N PHE A 100 -0.10 -8.61 -6.95
CA PHE A 100 0.46 -7.28 -6.71
C PHE A 100 1.97 -7.37 -6.52
N GLN A 101 2.72 -6.46 -7.12
CA GLN A 101 4.12 -6.23 -6.78
C GLN A 101 4.20 -5.04 -5.84
N ILE A 102 4.84 -5.22 -4.68
CA ILE A 102 5.01 -4.15 -3.69
C ILE A 102 6.50 -3.81 -3.57
N LEU A 103 6.80 -2.53 -3.74
CA LEU A 103 8.14 -1.96 -3.60
C LEU A 103 8.16 -0.98 -2.43
N PHE A 104 9.25 -1.00 -1.67
CA PHE A 104 9.58 0.00 -0.66
C PHE A 104 10.83 0.73 -1.08
N ASP A 105 10.80 2.06 -1.12
CA ASP A 105 11.91 2.91 -1.61
C ASP A 105 12.50 2.40 -2.94
N ASN A 106 11.61 2.09 -3.90
CA ASN A 106 11.92 1.55 -5.24
C ASN A 106 12.57 0.15 -5.28
N ALA A 107 12.69 -0.55 -4.15
CA ALA A 107 13.15 -1.92 -4.08
C ALA A 107 11.98 -2.90 -3.92
N THR A 108 11.89 -3.90 -4.82
CA THR A 108 10.84 -4.92 -4.72
C THR A 108 10.98 -5.70 -3.42
N ALA A 109 9.90 -5.71 -2.64
CA ALA A 109 9.84 -6.41 -1.36
C ALA A 109 9.14 -7.76 -1.48
N ILE A 110 8.05 -7.83 -2.25
CA ILE A 110 7.26 -9.05 -2.41
C ILE A 110 6.41 -8.99 -3.70
N TYR A 111 6.08 -10.17 -4.22
CA TYR A 111 4.97 -10.38 -5.15
C TYR A 111 3.86 -11.12 -4.41
N TYR A 112 2.74 -10.44 -4.13
CA TYR A 112 1.62 -10.98 -3.37
C TYR A 112 0.52 -11.47 -4.32
N THR A 113 0.30 -12.78 -4.40
CA THR A 113 -0.75 -13.37 -5.26
C THR A 113 -2.14 -12.93 -4.81
N LYS A 114 -2.99 -12.47 -5.74
CA LYS A 114 -4.32 -12.00 -5.40
C LYS A 114 -5.20 -13.15 -4.89
N ARG A 115 -5.79 -12.95 -3.73
CA ARG A 115 -6.74 -13.90 -3.11
C ARG A 115 -8.21 -13.55 -3.41
N ILE A 116 -8.47 -12.29 -3.74
CA ILE A 116 -9.79 -11.77 -4.10
C ILE A 116 -9.65 -11.11 -5.48
N LYS A 117 -10.42 -11.61 -6.46
CA LYS A 117 -10.33 -11.19 -7.88
C LYS A 117 -11.31 -10.05 -8.17
N GLU A 118 -11.08 -8.91 -7.52
CA GLU A 118 -11.83 -7.67 -7.71
C GLU A 118 -10.84 -6.52 -7.98
N ASN A 119 -11.35 -5.38 -8.47
CA ASN A 119 -10.57 -4.16 -8.58
C ASN A 119 -10.68 -3.34 -7.29
N ALA A 120 -9.65 -2.56 -6.97
CA ALA A 120 -9.73 -1.64 -5.84
C ALA A 120 -10.41 -0.34 -6.26
N ALA A 121 -11.45 0.06 -5.53
CA ALA A 121 -12.17 1.32 -5.72
C ALA A 121 -11.75 2.38 -4.69
N ALA A 122 -11.01 2.00 -3.65
CA ALA A 122 -10.53 2.92 -2.62
C ALA A 122 -9.17 2.49 -2.04
N ILE A 123 -8.45 3.46 -1.48
CA ILE A 123 -7.23 3.22 -0.69
C ILE A 123 -7.44 3.86 0.69
N ALA A 124 -7.21 3.09 1.74
CA ALA A 124 -7.32 3.55 3.13
C ALA A 124 -5.95 3.55 3.82
N TYR A 125 -5.79 4.46 4.77
CA TYR A 125 -4.58 4.64 5.57
C TYR A 125 -4.97 4.79 7.03
N SER A 126 -4.38 3.97 7.91
CA SER A 126 -4.70 3.98 9.34
C SER A 126 -3.46 3.74 10.20
N ALA A 127 -3.38 4.45 11.32
CA ALA A 127 -2.36 4.33 12.35
C ALA A 127 -2.78 5.14 13.59
N GLU A 128 -2.39 4.67 14.78
CA GLU A 128 -2.49 5.49 16.00
C GLU A 128 -1.36 6.52 16.07
N ASN A 129 -0.13 6.06 15.86
CA ASN A 129 1.08 6.90 15.75
C ASN A 129 1.81 6.49 14.47
N SER A 130 1.59 7.21 13.37
CA SER A 130 2.09 6.78 12.07
C SER A 130 3.60 6.90 11.89
N LEU A 131 4.16 5.99 11.10
CA LEU A 131 5.49 6.08 10.53
C LEU A 131 5.61 7.16 9.44
N PHE A 132 4.50 7.54 8.81
CA PHE A 132 4.46 8.42 7.65
C PHE A 132 3.72 9.72 7.95
N SER A 133 3.92 10.71 7.09
CA SER A 133 3.17 11.98 7.04
C SER A 133 1.65 11.76 7.00
N SER A 134 0.92 12.80 7.41
CA SER A 134 -0.51 12.95 7.15
C SER A 134 -0.72 14.34 6.53
N PRO A 135 -1.11 14.44 5.25
CA PRO A 135 -1.40 13.34 4.33
C PRO A 135 -0.13 12.66 3.79
N VAL A 136 -0.29 11.47 3.24
CA VAL A 136 0.61 10.93 2.21
C VAL A 136 0.10 11.33 0.83
N THR A 137 1.00 11.51 -0.11
CA THR A 137 0.67 11.76 -1.51
C THR A 137 0.51 10.42 -2.24
N VAL A 138 -0.59 10.22 -2.95
CA VAL A 138 -0.85 9.00 -3.72
C VAL A 138 -0.99 9.37 -5.19
N ASP A 139 -0.07 8.89 -6.01
CA ASP A 139 -0.10 9.04 -7.46
C ASP A 139 -0.52 7.71 -8.10
N ILE A 140 -1.65 7.72 -8.80
CA ILE A 140 -2.17 6.57 -9.53
C ILE A 140 -2.04 6.77 -11.03
N HIS A 141 -1.47 5.79 -11.72
CA HIS A 141 -1.37 5.73 -13.16
C HIS A 141 -2.09 4.47 -13.66
N GLY A 142 -2.93 4.58 -14.69
CA GLY A 142 -3.64 3.43 -15.28
C GLY A 142 -2.75 2.53 -16.15
N LEU A 143 -1.57 3.03 -16.54
CA LEU A 143 -0.49 2.29 -17.17
C LEU A 143 0.83 2.84 -16.64
N LEU A 144 1.88 2.02 -16.60
CA LEU A 144 3.20 2.47 -16.14
C LEU A 144 3.64 3.70 -16.98
N PRO A 145 3.91 4.86 -16.37
CA PRO A 145 4.36 6.02 -17.13
C PRO A 145 5.73 5.71 -17.76
N PRO A 146 6.08 6.32 -18.91
CA PRO A 146 7.42 6.22 -19.46
C PRO A 146 8.44 6.61 -18.38
N LEU A 147 9.41 5.73 -18.12
CA LEU A 147 10.49 6.04 -17.18
C LEU A 147 11.33 7.17 -17.77
N PRO A 148 11.61 8.26 -17.02
CA PRO A 148 12.54 9.27 -17.49
C PRO A 148 13.94 8.66 -17.65
N PRO A 149 14.72 9.08 -18.66
CA PRO A 149 16.14 8.71 -18.74
C PRO A 149 16.85 9.19 -17.47
N ALA A 150 17.68 8.32 -16.90
CA ALA A 150 18.45 8.56 -15.69
C ALA A 150 19.58 9.58 -15.89
#